data_AF-A0A2P8D335-F1
#
_entry.id   AF-A0A2P8D335-F1
#
_cell.length_a   1.000
_cell.length_b   1.000
_cell.length_c   1.000
_cell.angle_alpha   90.00
_cell.angle_beta   90.00
_cell.angle_gamma   90.00
#
_symmetry.space_group_name_H-M   'P 1'
#
loop_
_entity.id
_entity.type
_entity.pdbx_description
1 polymer ?
#
loop_
_entity_poly.entity_id
_entity_poly.type
_entity_poly.pdbx_seq_one_letter_code
_entity_poly.pdbx_strand_id
1 'polypeptide(L)'
;MKKFLLFLILPLLVSCRQKLSGENEVAFSRSREQVEKMLNETEKANLDKALRVLSLEAMRRKWEDPESYKGKSFDRITLDLVDGLTYTAVVTLAEDILKRRNKKEMALAAQEIDSLNQVKTDFENIKRQLSVFRISSVTLVQAECFGEMVPQLEVDFQYTGNAPLRGAQTVACEVRKKSTNMAINTRSATFGSSESILEPGAYRREQIPLSSTREDNPLLRRMPAHPVANPNLANYDLELNLEVQALTINGKTVTLPKTDLAQIEVRIRSFKEKLEDLKTMRGSLHELELTSN
;
A
#
# COMPACT_ATOMS: atom_id res chain seq x y z
N MET A 1 -36.98 31.79 73.73
CA MET A 1 -37.21 30.62 72.86
C MET A 1 -36.47 30.83 71.54
N LYS A 2 -35.90 29.75 71.01
CA LYS A 2 -34.86 29.68 69.98
C LYS A 2 -35.27 30.33 68.64
N LYS A 3 -34.33 31.08 68.06
CA LYS A 3 -34.26 31.45 66.63
C LYS A 3 -34.03 30.19 65.78
N PHE A 4 -34.91 29.93 64.82
CA PHE A 4 -34.78 28.95 63.72
C PHE A 4 -35.74 29.47 62.63
N LEU A 5 -35.49 29.51 61.33
CA LEU A 5 -34.34 29.26 60.49
C LEU A 5 -34.85 29.73 59.10
N LEU A 6 -34.40 30.89 58.62
CA LEU A 6 -34.70 31.33 57.25
C LEU A 6 -33.49 30.93 56.40
N PHE A 7 -33.49 29.71 55.87
CA PHE A 7 -32.48 29.26 54.91
C PHE A 7 -33.11 28.27 53.92
N LEU A 8 -33.98 28.79 53.06
CA LEU A 8 -34.39 28.11 51.84
C LEU A 8 -34.59 29.19 50.78
N ILE A 9 -33.59 29.35 49.92
CA ILE A 9 -33.63 29.70 48.49
C ILE A 9 -32.15 29.85 48.10
N LEU A 10 -31.53 28.75 47.68
CA LEU A 10 -30.40 28.81 46.77
C LEU A 10 -30.39 27.66 45.76
N PRO A 11 -31.44 27.46 44.94
CA PRO A 11 -31.23 26.92 43.61
C PRO A 11 -31.07 28.10 42.65
N LEU A 12 -29.92 28.28 41.97
CA LEU A 12 -29.79 28.94 40.64
C LEU A 12 -28.36 29.42 40.25
N LEU A 13 -27.31 29.18 41.03
CA LEU A 13 -25.95 29.63 40.62
C LEU A 13 -25.18 28.66 39.70
N VAL A 14 -25.83 27.67 39.08
CA VAL A 14 -25.13 26.66 38.26
C VAL A 14 -25.21 26.90 36.74
N SER A 15 -25.90 27.93 36.22
CA SER A 15 -26.18 27.98 34.76
C SER A 15 -25.91 29.27 33.98
N CYS A 16 -24.94 30.11 34.36
CA CYS A 16 -24.51 31.23 33.50
C CYS A 16 -23.05 31.08 33.00
N ARG A 17 -22.68 29.87 32.54
CA ARG A 17 -21.50 29.78 31.66
C ARG A 17 -21.90 30.30 30.29
N GLN A 18 -21.19 31.31 29.81
CA GLN A 18 -21.29 31.83 28.45
C GLN A 18 -21.22 30.67 27.43
N LYS A 19 -22.13 30.66 26.47
CA LYS A 19 -22.29 29.63 25.44
C LYS A 19 -22.06 30.24 24.07
N LEU A 20 -21.48 29.48 23.16
CA LEU A 20 -21.42 29.84 21.75
C LEU A 20 -22.82 29.69 21.14
N SER A 21 -23.20 30.65 20.31
CA SER A 21 -24.42 30.62 19.50
C SER A 21 -24.07 30.24 18.07
N GLY A 22 -24.62 29.14 17.58
CA GLY A 22 -24.51 28.68 16.20
C GLY A 22 -25.69 29.09 15.33
N GLU A 23 -26.54 30.01 15.79
CA GLU A 23 -27.72 30.45 15.04
C GLU A 23 -27.35 31.03 13.68
N ASN A 24 -26.30 31.86 13.63
CA ASN A 24 -25.72 32.45 12.44
C ASN A 24 -24.33 33.01 12.77
N GLU A 25 -23.59 33.46 11.75
CA GLU A 25 -22.21 33.96 11.89
C GLU A 25 -22.08 35.19 12.81
N VAL A 26 -23.08 36.09 12.79
CA VAL A 26 -23.08 37.30 13.63
C VAL A 26 -23.28 36.93 15.10
N ALA A 27 -24.24 36.04 15.39
CA ALA A 27 -24.50 35.54 16.73
C ALA A 27 -23.30 34.74 17.27
N PHE A 28 -22.66 33.94 16.42
CA PHE A 28 -21.45 33.21 16.74
C PHE A 28 -20.30 34.15 17.08
N SER A 29 -20.03 35.13 16.24
CA SER A 29 -18.94 36.10 16.47
C SER A 29 -19.12 36.85 17.79
N ARG A 30 -20.35 37.30 18.08
CA ARG A 30 -20.66 38.01 19.34
C ARG A 30 -20.51 37.10 20.56
N SER A 31 -21.06 35.90 20.51
CA SER A 31 -20.99 34.94 21.63
C SER A 31 -19.56 34.43 21.86
N ARG A 32 -18.79 34.22 20.79
CA ARG A 32 -17.35 33.89 20.86
C ARG A 32 -16.56 34.96 21.58
N GLU A 33 -16.75 36.23 21.22
CA GLU A 33 -16.06 37.35 21.89
C GLU A 33 -16.38 37.39 23.39
N GLN A 34 -17.62 37.11 23.78
CA GLN A 34 -18.04 37.05 25.18
C GLN A 34 -17.42 35.86 25.92
N VAL A 35 -17.33 34.69 25.27
CA VAL A 35 -16.64 33.52 25.83
C VAL A 35 -15.14 33.80 26.00
N GLU A 36 -14.48 34.34 24.97
CA GLU A 36 -13.02 34.61 24.99
C GLU A 36 -12.60 35.62 26.06
N LYS A 37 -13.46 36.57 26.43
CA LYS A 37 -13.22 37.49 27.56
C LYS A 37 -13.06 36.78 28.91
N MET A 38 -13.56 35.55 29.02
CA MET A 38 -13.46 34.73 30.23
C MET A 38 -12.30 33.71 30.19
N LEU A 39 -11.55 33.66 29.09
CA LEU A 39 -10.49 32.66 28.85
C LEU A 39 -9.09 33.29 28.96
N ASN A 40 -8.13 32.51 29.46
CA ASN A 40 -6.72 32.87 29.34
C ASN A 40 -6.16 32.54 27.94
N GLU A 41 -4.93 32.96 27.64
CA GLU A 41 -4.32 32.78 26.30
C GLU A 41 -4.22 31.31 25.87
N THR A 42 -3.91 30.39 26.79
CA THR A 42 -3.87 28.94 26.50
C THR A 42 -5.27 28.41 26.17
N GLU A 43 -6.29 28.85 26.92
CA GLU A 43 -7.67 28.45 26.68
C GLU A 43 -8.24 29.02 25.37
N LYS A 44 -7.88 30.27 25.02
CA LYS A 44 -8.21 30.85 23.71
C LYS A 44 -7.57 30.07 22.57
N ALA A 45 -6.30 29.69 22.70
CA ALA A 45 -5.62 28.85 21.71
C ALA A 45 -6.30 27.48 21.58
N ASN A 46 -6.69 26.86 22.69
CA ASN A 46 -7.42 25.59 22.68
C ASN A 46 -8.81 25.71 22.05
N LEU A 47 -9.52 26.83 22.28
CA LEU A 47 -10.78 27.12 21.62
C LEU A 47 -10.58 27.23 20.09
N ASP A 48 -9.55 27.94 19.62
CA ASP A 48 -9.26 28.05 18.18
C ASP A 48 -8.97 26.67 17.56
N LYS A 49 -8.11 25.88 18.19
CA LYS A 49 -7.83 24.50 17.76
C LYS A 49 -9.09 23.65 17.72
N ALA A 50 -9.94 23.73 18.74
CA ALA A 50 -11.19 22.98 18.80
C ALA A 50 -12.16 23.36 17.67
N LEU A 51 -12.29 24.66 17.37
CA LEU A 51 -13.11 25.14 16.26
C LEU A 51 -12.58 24.66 14.90
N ARG A 52 -11.25 24.64 14.69
CA ARG A 52 -10.64 24.07 13.47
C ARG A 52 -10.95 22.58 13.33
N VAL A 53 -10.85 21.80 14.41
CA VAL A 53 -11.22 20.37 14.41
C VAL A 53 -12.69 20.20 14.02
N LEU A 54 -13.58 21.04 14.53
CA LEU A 54 -15.01 21.00 14.21
C LEU A 54 -15.29 21.36 12.75
N SER A 55 -14.58 22.33 12.18
CA SER A 55 -14.67 22.65 10.75
C SER A 55 -14.21 21.49 9.87
N LEU A 56 -13.09 20.83 10.21
CA LEU A 56 -12.63 19.64 9.50
C LEU A 56 -13.61 18.46 9.63
N GLU A 57 -14.32 18.38 10.76
CA GLU A 57 -15.37 17.39 10.98
C GLU A 57 -16.63 17.70 10.16
N ALA A 58 -17.03 18.97 10.06
CA ALA A 58 -18.12 19.41 9.21
C ALA A 58 -17.87 19.04 7.73
N MET A 59 -16.65 19.31 7.23
CA MET A 59 -16.23 18.92 5.89
C MET A 59 -16.36 17.40 5.68
N ARG A 60 -15.85 16.61 6.62
CA ARG A 60 -15.90 15.14 6.54
C ARG A 60 -17.32 14.61 6.53
N ARG A 61 -18.19 15.08 7.43
CA ARG A 61 -19.59 14.62 7.51
C ARG A 61 -20.33 14.87 6.22
N LYS A 62 -20.13 16.04 5.61
CA LYS A 62 -20.72 16.36 4.31
C LYS A 62 -20.13 15.53 3.17
N TRP A 63 -18.86 15.16 3.23
CA TRP A 63 -18.24 14.30 2.22
C TRP A 63 -18.70 12.84 2.31
N GLU A 64 -18.80 12.31 3.53
CA GLU A 64 -19.22 10.93 3.78
C GLU A 64 -20.74 10.73 3.63
N ASP A 65 -21.55 11.77 3.85
CA ASP A 65 -23.01 11.72 3.73
C ASP A 65 -23.57 13.01 3.08
N PRO A 66 -23.36 13.20 1.77
CA PRO A 66 -23.70 14.45 1.08
C PRO A 66 -25.21 14.76 1.08
N GLU A 67 -26.07 13.73 1.08
CA GLU A 67 -27.52 13.92 1.03
C GLU A 67 -28.07 14.49 2.34
N SER A 68 -27.60 14.01 3.51
CA SER A 68 -28.01 14.57 4.81
C SER A 68 -27.59 16.02 5.02
N TYR A 69 -26.63 16.52 4.24
CA TYR A 69 -26.08 17.87 4.32
C TYR A 69 -26.31 18.70 3.05
N LYS A 70 -27.26 18.29 2.21
CA LYS A 70 -27.59 18.97 0.96
C LYS A 70 -27.96 20.44 1.21
N GLY A 71 -27.35 21.34 0.44
CA GLY A 71 -27.57 22.79 0.55
C GLY A 71 -26.92 23.47 1.77
N LYS A 72 -26.33 22.74 2.73
CA LYS A 72 -25.61 23.35 3.86
C LYS A 72 -24.15 23.66 3.50
N SER A 73 -23.64 24.84 3.84
CA SER A 73 -22.20 25.14 3.78
C SER A 73 -21.45 24.41 4.90
N PHE A 74 -20.11 24.28 4.78
CA PHE A 74 -19.30 23.75 5.88
C PHE A 74 -19.46 24.62 7.14
N ASP A 75 -19.46 25.94 6.98
CA ASP A 75 -19.65 26.88 8.09
C ASP A 75 -20.98 26.66 8.79
N ARG A 76 -22.07 26.44 8.06
CA ARG A 76 -23.37 26.15 8.68
C ARG A 76 -23.32 24.87 9.52
N ILE A 77 -22.65 23.83 9.01
CA ILE A 77 -22.52 22.57 9.74
C ILE A 77 -21.62 22.77 10.97
N THR A 78 -20.55 23.55 10.88
CA THR A 78 -19.71 23.91 12.03
C THR A 78 -20.51 24.67 13.08
N LEU A 79 -21.32 25.65 12.67
CA LEU A 79 -22.22 26.40 13.56
C LEU A 79 -23.23 25.48 14.24
N ASP A 80 -23.83 24.54 13.50
CA ASP A 80 -24.72 23.50 14.06
C ASP A 80 -24.00 22.64 15.12
N LEU A 81 -22.69 22.40 14.98
CA LEU A 81 -21.92 21.59 15.93
C LEU A 81 -21.59 22.32 17.25
N VAL A 82 -21.51 23.65 17.23
CA VAL A 82 -21.11 24.47 18.40
C VAL A 82 -22.28 25.12 19.12
N ASP A 83 -23.47 25.13 18.53
CA ASP A 83 -24.62 25.84 19.06
C ASP A 83 -24.98 25.39 20.48
N GLY A 84 -25.09 26.36 21.39
CA GLY A 84 -25.41 26.13 22.80
C GLY A 84 -24.30 25.48 23.63
N LEU A 85 -23.12 25.23 23.06
CA LEU A 85 -21.99 24.64 23.78
C LEU A 85 -21.21 25.70 24.55
N THR A 86 -20.74 25.32 25.74
CA THR A 86 -19.76 26.10 26.51
C THR A 86 -18.34 25.84 25.98
N TYR A 87 -17.37 26.71 26.29
CA TYR A 87 -15.95 26.49 25.97
C TYR A 87 -15.49 25.05 26.29
N THR A 88 -15.73 24.58 27.51
CA THR A 88 -15.31 23.23 27.94
C THR A 88 -15.97 22.15 27.09
N ALA A 89 -17.26 22.29 26.76
CA ALA A 89 -17.98 21.32 25.93
C ALA A 89 -17.46 21.29 24.49
N VAL A 90 -17.08 22.44 23.92
CA VAL A 90 -16.47 22.54 22.58
C VAL A 90 -15.12 21.83 22.55
N VAL A 91 -14.27 22.09 23.56
CA VAL A 91 -12.96 21.42 23.71
C VAL A 91 -13.13 19.91 23.85
N THR A 92 -14.02 19.45 24.72
CA THR A 92 -14.30 18.01 24.90
C THR A 92 -14.79 17.39 23.60
N LEU A 93 -15.72 18.03 22.89
CA LEU A 93 -16.23 17.52 21.61
C LEU A 93 -15.10 17.38 20.58
N ALA A 94 -14.21 18.37 20.49
CA ALA A 94 -13.08 18.32 19.58
C ALA A 94 -12.08 17.21 19.94
N GLU A 95 -11.76 17.02 21.22
CA GLU A 95 -10.91 15.89 21.65
C GLU A 95 -11.56 14.54 21.35
N ASP A 96 -12.87 14.39 21.57
CA ASP A 96 -13.58 13.15 21.28
C ASP A 96 -13.58 12.84 19.78
N ILE A 97 -13.68 13.87 18.93
CA ILE A 97 -13.53 13.74 17.47
C ILE A 97 -12.12 13.27 17.13
N LEU A 98 -11.08 13.88 17.69
CA LEU A 98 -9.69 13.50 17.43
C LEU A 98 -9.40 12.05 17.87
N LYS A 99 -9.83 11.66 19.07
CA LYS A 99 -9.69 10.27 19.57
C LYS A 99 -10.42 9.28 18.66
N ARG A 100 -11.65 9.60 18.25
CA ARG A 100 -12.44 8.74 17.35
C ARG A 100 -11.79 8.63 15.98
N ARG A 101 -11.24 9.72 15.45
CA ARG A 101 -10.50 9.73 14.18
C ARG A 101 -9.25 8.88 14.26
N ASN A 102 -8.42 9.07 15.30
CA ASN A 102 -7.23 8.25 15.52
C ASN A 102 -7.59 6.76 15.54
N LYS A 103 -8.62 6.38 16.29
CA LYS A 103 -9.12 4.99 16.32
C LYS A 103 -9.60 4.48 14.96
N LYS A 104 -10.33 5.30 14.18
CA LYS A 104 -10.78 4.95 12.83
C LYS A 104 -9.59 4.76 11.88
N GLU A 105 -8.60 5.64 11.93
CA GLU A 105 -7.40 5.55 11.10
C GLU A 105 -6.55 4.33 11.45
N MET A 106 -6.39 4.02 12.74
CA MET A 106 -5.71 2.79 13.18
C MET A 106 -6.42 1.54 12.65
N ALA A 107 -7.75 1.51 12.71
CA ALA A 107 -8.53 0.38 12.21
C ALA A 107 -8.39 0.21 10.68
N LEU A 108 -8.40 1.31 9.92
CA LEU A 108 -8.19 1.28 8.48
C LEU A 108 -6.77 0.84 8.11
N ALA A 109 -5.75 1.34 8.82
CA ALA A 109 -4.37 0.92 8.62
C ALA A 109 -4.17 -0.57 8.92
N ALA A 110 -4.74 -1.08 10.01
CA ALA A 110 -4.70 -2.50 10.34
C ALA A 110 -5.40 -3.37 9.28
N GLN A 111 -6.59 -2.98 8.84
CA GLN A 111 -7.32 -3.68 7.79
C GLN A 111 -6.53 -3.74 6.47
N GLU A 112 -5.87 -2.64 6.10
CA GLU A 112 -5.05 -2.59 4.89
C GLU A 112 -3.80 -3.48 5.00
N ILE A 113 -3.16 -3.52 6.18
CA ILE A 113 -2.06 -4.47 6.46
C ILE A 113 -2.54 -5.91 6.28
N ASP A 114 -3.69 -6.27 6.85
CA ASP A 114 -4.24 -7.63 6.75
C ASP A 114 -4.57 -8.00 5.30
N SER A 115 -5.20 -7.09 4.55
CA SER A 115 -5.47 -7.25 3.13
C SER A 115 -4.19 -7.47 2.32
N LEU A 116 -3.16 -6.65 2.53
CA LEU A 116 -1.88 -6.77 1.84
C LEU A 116 -1.13 -8.06 2.22
N ASN A 117 -1.22 -8.50 3.48
CA ASN A 117 -0.66 -9.79 3.89
C ASN A 117 -1.37 -10.97 3.22
N GLN A 118 -2.68 -10.89 3.01
CA GLN A 118 -3.42 -11.90 2.26
C GLN A 118 -2.93 -11.96 0.80
N VAL A 119 -2.82 -10.80 0.14
CA VAL A 119 -2.29 -10.71 -1.23
C VAL A 119 -0.86 -11.26 -1.31
N LYS A 120 -0.01 -10.95 -0.32
CA LYS A 120 1.35 -11.51 -0.22
C LYS A 120 1.33 -13.04 -0.11
N THR A 121 0.47 -13.58 0.76
CA THR A 121 0.33 -15.03 0.96
C THR A 121 -0.13 -15.73 -0.32
N ASP A 122 -1.10 -15.14 -1.02
CA ASP A 122 -1.60 -15.67 -2.29
C ASP A 122 -0.53 -15.62 -3.38
N PHE A 123 0.25 -14.53 -3.46
CA PHE A 123 1.39 -14.40 -4.38
C PHE A 123 2.42 -15.51 -4.13
N GLU A 124 2.84 -15.72 -2.88
CA GLU A 124 3.81 -16.75 -2.52
C GLU A 124 3.29 -18.16 -2.81
N ASN A 125 2.00 -18.41 -2.56
CA ASN A 125 1.36 -19.69 -2.88
C ASN A 125 1.30 -19.94 -4.39
N ILE A 126 0.98 -18.93 -5.20
CA ILE A 126 1.01 -19.03 -6.66
C ILE A 126 2.45 -19.28 -7.13
N LYS A 127 3.42 -18.52 -6.63
CA LYS A 127 4.84 -18.70 -6.98
C LYS A 127 5.33 -20.11 -6.65
N ARG A 128 4.92 -20.67 -5.51
CA ARG A 128 5.21 -22.06 -5.14
C ARG A 128 4.58 -23.07 -6.10
N GLN A 129 3.31 -22.85 -6.49
CA GLN A 129 2.63 -23.70 -7.47
C GLN A 129 3.29 -23.67 -8.86
N LEU A 130 3.83 -22.51 -9.25
CA LEU A 130 4.53 -22.32 -10.51
C LEU A 130 6.00 -22.79 -10.47
N SER A 131 6.56 -23.07 -9.28
CA SER A 131 7.94 -23.54 -9.10
C SER A 131 8.07 -25.04 -9.38
N VAL A 132 7.86 -25.43 -10.65
CA VAL A 132 7.85 -26.82 -11.10
C VAL A 132 8.82 -27.11 -12.24
N PHE A 133 9.66 -26.14 -12.58
CA PHE A 133 10.73 -26.31 -13.56
C PHE A 133 12.07 -25.94 -12.94
N ARG A 134 13.11 -26.69 -13.31
CA ARG A 134 14.49 -26.43 -12.94
C ARG A 134 15.37 -26.44 -14.18
N ILE A 135 16.27 -25.49 -14.31
CA ILE A 135 17.33 -25.53 -15.34
C ILE A 135 18.13 -26.83 -15.15
N SER A 136 18.21 -27.66 -16.19
CA SER A 136 19.00 -28.90 -16.17
C SER A 136 20.36 -28.71 -16.80
N SER A 137 20.43 -27.95 -17.89
CA SER A 137 21.66 -27.65 -18.60
C SER A 137 21.56 -26.34 -19.34
N VAL A 138 22.71 -25.70 -19.48
CA VAL A 138 22.87 -24.50 -20.31
C VAL A 138 24.03 -24.78 -21.25
N THR A 139 23.85 -24.53 -22.54
CA THR A 139 24.93 -24.62 -23.53
C THR A 139 25.07 -23.27 -24.19
N LEU A 140 26.29 -22.75 -24.21
CA LEU A 140 26.61 -21.53 -24.94
C LEU A 140 27.13 -21.92 -26.32
N VAL A 141 26.43 -21.48 -27.37
CA VAL A 141 26.71 -21.83 -28.76
C VAL A 141 26.82 -20.58 -29.63
N GLN A 142 27.49 -20.70 -30.77
CA GLN A 142 27.34 -19.73 -31.86
C GLN A 142 26.20 -20.19 -32.77
N ALA A 143 25.26 -19.31 -33.06
CA ALA A 143 24.17 -19.56 -33.99
C ALA A 143 24.22 -18.53 -35.13
N GLU A 144 23.93 -18.97 -36.35
CA GLU A 144 23.77 -18.05 -37.48
C GLU A 144 22.45 -17.30 -37.33
N CYS A 145 22.52 -15.97 -37.41
CA CYS A 145 21.36 -15.08 -37.37
C CYS A 145 21.57 -13.99 -38.41
N PHE A 146 20.73 -13.96 -39.46
CA PHE A 146 20.83 -13.00 -40.57
C PHE A 146 22.23 -12.92 -41.22
N GLY A 147 22.91 -14.06 -41.39
CA GLY A 147 24.24 -14.13 -42.00
C GLY A 147 25.40 -13.76 -41.05
N GLU A 148 25.12 -13.47 -39.79
CA GLU A 148 26.14 -13.26 -38.76
C GLU A 148 26.11 -14.35 -37.68
N MET A 149 27.29 -14.79 -37.25
CA MET A 149 27.40 -15.69 -36.09
C MET A 149 27.24 -14.89 -34.80
N VAL A 150 26.21 -15.22 -34.02
CA VAL A 150 25.90 -14.57 -32.75
C VAL A 150 25.91 -15.58 -31.60
N PRO A 151 26.36 -15.17 -30.39
CA PRO A 151 26.26 -16.02 -29.22
C PRO A 151 24.80 -16.27 -28.85
N GLN A 152 24.49 -17.48 -28.43
CA GLN A 152 23.17 -17.94 -28.02
C GLN A 152 23.27 -18.89 -26.83
N LEU A 153 22.33 -18.77 -25.90
CA LEU A 153 22.14 -19.79 -24.86
C LEU A 153 21.08 -20.78 -25.30
N GLU A 154 21.42 -22.06 -25.28
CA GLU A 154 20.46 -23.15 -25.28
C GLU A 154 20.21 -23.55 -23.83
N VAL A 155 18.96 -23.42 -23.38
CA VAL A 155 18.57 -23.68 -21.99
C VAL A 155 17.62 -24.86 -22.00
N ASP A 156 18.06 -25.97 -21.41
CA ASP A 156 17.19 -27.09 -21.11
C ASP A 156 16.68 -26.97 -19.68
N PHE A 157 15.37 -27.13 -19.49
CA PHE A 157 14.74 -27.15 -18.18
C PHE A 157 13.82 -28.34 -18.04
N GLN A 158 13.89 -28.95 -16.87
CA GLN A 158 13.22 -30.19 -16.51
C GLN A 158 11.99 -29.89 -15.68
N TYR A 159 10.88 -30.56 -15.99
CA TYR A 159 9.70 -30.56 -15.14
C TYR A 159 9.96 -31.42 -13.89
N THR A 160 9.84 -30.80 -12.70
CA THR A 160 10.16 -31.41 -11.40
C THR A 160 8.92 -31.82 -10.61
N GLY A 161 7.72 -31.69 -11.18
CA GLY A 161 6.49 -32.12 -10.51
C GLY A 161 6.36 -33.65 -10.46
N ASN A 162 5.63 -34.12 -9.44
CA ASN A 162 5.46 -35.56 -9.16
C ASN A 162 4.31 -36.22 -9.94
N ALA A 163 3.53 -35.44 -10.70
CA ALA A 163 2.37 -35.90 -11.46
C ALA A 163 2.37 -35.27 -12.87
N PRO A 164 1.74 -35.88 -13.87
CA PRO A 164 1.70 -35.30 -15.22
C PRO A 164 1.05 -33.91 -15.24
N LEU A 165 1.73 -32.95 -15.85
CA LEU A 165 1.23 -31.59 -16.03
C LEU A 165 0.41 -31.53 -17.33
N ARG A 166 -0.84 -31.08 -17.22
CA ARG A 166 -1.78 -31.01 -18.36
C ARG A 166 -1.98 -29.56 -18.79
N GLY A 167 -2.17 -29.35 -20.10
CA GLY A 167 -2.40 -28.05 -20.70
C GLY A 167 -1.13 -27.25 -20.97
N ALA A 168 -1.28 -26.04 -21.49
CA ALA A 168 -0.16 -25.21 -21.93
C ALA A 168 0.72 -24.76 -20.75
N GLN A 169 2.03 -24.64 -21.01
CA GLN A 169 3.02 -24.14 -20.06
C GLN A 169 3.67 -22.86 -20.60
N THR A 170 3.49 -21.72 -19.94
CA THR A 170 4.17 -20.47 -20.31
C THR A 170 5.34 -20.23 -19.39
N VAL A 171 6.55 -20.18 -19.97
CA VAL A 171 7.81 -20.02 -19.24
C VAL A 171 8.58 -18.86 -19.84
N ALA A 172 9.14 -18.02 -18.98
CA ALA A 172 10.04 -16.95 -19.34
C ALA A 172 11.47 -17.27 -18.90
N CYS A 173 12.41 -17.00 -19.81
CA CYS A 173 13.83 -16.98 -19.53
C CYS A 173 14.30 -15.53 -19.64
N GLU A 174 14.89 -15.02 -18.56
CA GLU A 174 15.52 -13.71 -18.53
C GLU A 174 17.03 -13.89 -18.37
N VAL A 175 17.80 -13.33 -19.31
CA VAL A 175 19.24 -13.19 -19.18
C VAL A 175 19.52 -11.77 -18.73
N ARG A 176 20.33 -11.61 -17.69
CA ARG A 176 20.75 -10.31 -17.15
C ARG A 176 22.26 -10.17 -17.22
N LYS A 177 22.70 -8.92 -17.31
CA LYS A 177 24.11 -8.54 -17.10
C LYS A 177 24.36 -8.53 -15.61
N LYS A 178 25.27 -9.39 -15.13
CA LYS A 178 25.49 -9.57 -13.69
C LYS A 178 26.02 -8.30 -13.02
N SER A 179 26.93 -7.58 -13.68
CA SER A 179 27.56 -6.36 -13.16
C SER A 179 26.59 -5.18 -12.99
N THR A 180 25.59 -5.02 -13.85
CA THR A 180 24.65 -3.89 -13.83
C THR A 180 23.24 -4.28 -13.43
N ASN A 181 22.96 -5.58 -13.31
CA ASN A 181 21.64 -6.16 -13.09
C ASN A 181 20.60 -5.77 -14.17
N MET A 182 21.05 -5.38 -15.36
CA MET A 182 20.18 -5.01 -16.49
C MET A 182 19.74 -6.23 -17.28
N ALA A 183 18.46 -6.32 -17.63
CA ALA A 183 17.96 -7.36 -18.53
C ALA A 183 18.57 -7.20 -19.93
N ILE A 184 19.17 -8.28 -20.42
CA ILE A 184 19.83 -8.41 -21.74
C ILE A 184 18.82 -8.91 -22.77
N ASN A 185 18.09 -9.94 -22.38
CA ASN A 185 17.07 -10.57 -23.19
C ASN A 185 16.05 -11.22 -22.27
N THR A 186 14.77 -10.96 -22.52
CA THR A 186 13.66 -11.65 -21.86
C THR A 186 12.82 -12.31 -22.95
N ARG A 187 12.80 -13.65 -22.97
CA ARG A 187 11.93 -14.41 -23.85
C ARG A 187 10.88 -15.14 -23.04
N SER A 188 9.65 -15.11 -23.50
CA SER A 188 8.57 -15.95 -23.01
C SER A 188 8.13 -16.88 -24.13
N ALA A 189 7.94 -18.15 -23.78
CA ALA A 189 7.49 -19.17 -24.69
C ALA A 189 6.36 -19.98 -24.05
N THR A 190 5.40 -20.37 -24.89
CA THR A 190 4.30 -21.25 -24.46
C THR A 190 4.46 -22.60 -25.13
N PHE A 191 4.54 -23.65 -24.31
CA PHE A 191 4.69 -25.03 -24.74
C PHE A 191 3.36 -25.76 -24.65
N GLY A 192 3.02 -26.48 -25.72
CA GLY A 192 1.83 -27.31 -25.80
C GLY A 192 0.53 -26.51 -25.95
N SER A 193 -0.55 -27.25 -26.17
CA SER A 193 -1.94 -26.79 -26.21
C SER A 193 -2.69 -27.21 -24.93
N SER A 194 -4.00 -26.96 -24.86
CA SER A 194 -4.87 -27.40 -23.75
C SER A 194 -4.83 -28.92 -23.51
N GLU A 195 -4.59 -29.70 -24.55
CA GLU A 195 -4.57 -31.18 -24.49
C GLU A 195 -3.18 -31.78 -24.25
N SER A 196 -2.15 -30.92 -24.15
CA SER A 196 -0.79 -31.40 -23.96
C SER A 196 -0.58 -32.01 -22.57
N ILE A 197 0.22 -33.07 -22.51
CA ILE A 197 0.61 -33.72 -21.25
C ILE A 197 2.14 -33.71 -21.19
N LEU A 198 2.68 -33.25 -20.07
CA LEU A 198 4.10 -33.27 -19.77
C LEU A 198 4.35 -34.20 -18.57
N GLU A 199 5.05 -35.29 -18.84
CA GLU A 199 5.37 -36.29 -17.82
C GLU A 199 6.44 -35.79 -16.83
N PRO A 200 6.41 -36.25 -15.56
CA PRO A 200 7.48 -36.00 -14.60
C PRO A 200 8.88 -36.29 -15.18
N GLY A 201 9.80 -35.34 -15.00
CA GLY A 201 11.18 -35.47 -15.46
C GLY A 201 11.40 -35.16 -16.95
N ALA A 202 10.36 -34.84 -17.72
CA ALA A 202 10.50 -34.44 -19.11
C ALA A 202 11.15 -33.04 -19.25
N TYR A 203 11.79 -32.82 -20.40
CA TYR A 203 12.57 -31.62 -20.69
C TYR A 203 11.88 -30.72 -21.71
N ARG A 204 12.16 -29.43 -21.59
CA ARG A 204 11.90 -28.39 -22.59
C ARG A 204 13.19 -27.67 -22.90
N ARG A 205 13.27 -27.12 -24.11
CA ARG A 205 14.42 -26.37 -24.60
C ARG A 205 13.98 -24.99 -25.03
N GLU A 206 14.74 -23.99 -24.61
CA GLU A 206 14.65 -22.62 -25.12
C GLU A 206 15.97 -22.17 -25.73
N GLN A 207 15.87 -21.28 -26.71
CA GLN A 207 17.00 -20.69 -27.40
C GLN A 207 16.96 -19.17 -27.27
N ILE A 208 17.96 -18.63 -26.56
CA ILE A 208 18.03 -17.22 -26.18
C ILE A 208 19.20 -16.57 -26.90
N PRO A 209 18.96 -15.82 -28.00
CA PRO A 209 20.02 -15.11 -28.69
C PRO A 209 20.54 -13.97 -27.81
N LEU A 210 21.85 -13.78 -27.78
CA LEU A 210 22.54 -12.72 -27.03
C LEU A 210 23.03 -11.58 -27.95
N SER A 211 22.48 -11.49 -29.16
CA SER A 211 22.90 -10.54 -30.20
C SER A 211 22.87 -9.08 -29.72
N SER A 212 21.86 -8.69 -28.93
CA SER A 212 21.70 -7.35 -28.35
C SER A 212 22.83 -6.92 -27.41
N THR A 213 23.70 -7.83 -26.99
CA THR A 213 24.79 -7.55 -26.02
C THR A 213 26.18 -7.89 -26.50
N ARG A 214 26.31 -8.36 -27.74
CA ARG A 214 27.63 -8.62 -28.34
C ARG A 214 28.48 -7.35 -28.39
N GLU A 215 27.86 -6.18 -28.52
CA GLU A 215 28.59 -4.91 -28.56
C GLU A 215 29.06 -4.42 -27.19
N ASP A 216 28.17 -4.53 -26.19
CA ASP A 216 28.36 -3.99 -24.85
C ASP A 216 28.92 -4.99 -23.83
N ASN A 217 29.22 -6.22 -24.27
CA ASN A 217 29.84 -7.28 -23.47
C ASN A 217 31.07 -7.88 -24.18
N PRO A 218 32.29 -7.37 -23.91
CA PRO A 218 33.50 -7.86 -24.55
C PRO A 218 33.85 -9.31 -24.19
N LEU A 219 33.28 -9.86 -23.11
CA LEU A 219 33.50 -11.26 -22.72
C LEU A 219 32.76 -12.23 -23.66
N LEU A 220 31.60 -11.84 -24.17
CA LEU A 220 30.87 -12.63 -25.18
C LEU A 220 31.56 -12.63 -26.54
N ARG A 221 32.31 -11.57 -26.88
CA ARG A 221 33.11 -11.53 -28.12
C ARG A 221 34.28 -12.51 -28.12
N ARG A 222 34.77 -12.89 -26.93
CA ARG A 222 35.92 -13.80 -26.74
C ARG A 222 35.50 -15.26 -26.57
N MET A 223 34.21 -15.55 -26.75
CA MET A 223 33.66 -16.88 -26.61
C MET A 223 34.26 -17.84 -27.65
N PRO A 224 34.53 -19.11 -27.28
CA PRO A 224 34.98 -20.12 -28.23
C PRO A 224 33.97 -20.35 -29.36
N ALA A 225 34.47 -20.75 -30.54
CA ALA A 225 33.62 -21.09 -31.68
C ALA A 225 32.88 -22.44 -31.50
N HIS A 226 33.36 -23.31 -30.61
CA HIS A 226 32.71 -24.58 -30.29
C HIS A 226 31.71 -24.43 -29.14
N PRO A 227 30.65 -25.28 -29.07
CA PRO A 227 29.72 -25.30 -27.96
C PRO A 227 30.40 -25.47 -26.60
N VAL A 228 30.04 -24.63 -25.64
CA VAL A 228 30.48 -24.73 -24.24
C VAL A 228 29.32 -25.24 -23.41
N ALA A 229 29.39 -26.50 -22.97
CA ALA A 229 28.38 -27.11 -22.13
C ALA A 229 28.54 -26.68 -20.66
N ASN A 230 27.41 -26.37 -20.01
CA ASN A 230 27.29 -25.91 -18.62
C ASN A 230 28.34 -24.86 -18.23
N PRO A 231 28.45 -23.75 -18.99
CA PRO A 231 29.42 -22.71 -18.68
C PRO A 231 29.07 -22.04 -17.36
N ASN A 232 30.09 -21.57 -16.63
CA ASN A 232 29.86 -20.59 -15.58
C ASN A 232 29.50 -19.25 -16.23
N LEU A 233 28.20 -18.94 -16.27
CA LEU A 233 27.68 -17.71 -16.90
C LEU A 233 28.29 -16.43 -16.32
N ALA A 234 28.72 -16.44 -15.05
CA ALA A 234 29.38 -15.29 -14.44
C ALA A 234 30.73 -14.94 -15.11
N ASN A 235 31.41 -15.91 -15.73
CA ASN A 235 32.65 -15.67 -16.50
C ASN A 235 32.39 -14.83 -17.77
N TYR A 236 31.13 -14.71 -18.17
CA TYR A 236 30.67 -13.92 -19.30
C TYR A 236 29.84 -12.70 -18.87
N ASP A 237 29.86 -12.35 -17.57
CA ASP A 237 29.03 -11.30 -16.97
C ASP A 237 27.51 -11.53 -17.18
N LEU A 238 27.10 -12.81 -17.20
CA LEU A 238 25.72 -13.22 -17.40
C LEU A 238 25.13 -13.88 -16.15
N GLU A 239 23.82 -13.69 -15.98
CA GLU A 239 22.94 -14.42 -15.06
C GLU A 239 21.69 -14.86 -15.82
N LEU A 240 21.19 -16.07 -15.55
CA LEU A 240 20.02 -16.64 -16.20
C LEU A 240 18.95 -16.96 -15.14
N ASN A 241 17.78 -16.37 -15.33
CA ASN A 241 16.60 -16.61 -14.51
C ASN A 241 15.54 -17.34 -15.34
N LEU A 242 14.99 -18.41 -14.77
CA LEU A 242 13.85 -19.15 -15.32
C LEU A 242 12.64 -18.87 -14.43
N GLU A 243 11.55 -18.37 -15.02
CA GLU A 243 10.31 -18.10 -14.31
C GLU A 243 9.12 -18.66 -15.08
N VAL A 244 8.27 -19.40 -14.38
CA VAL A 244 7.04 -19.92 -14.96
C VAL A 244 5.96 -18.85 -14.80
N GLN A 245 5.44 -18.36 -15.92
CA GLN A 245 4.47 -17.27 -15.95
C GLN A 245 3.02 -17.77 -15.88
N ALA A 246 2.74 -18.94 -16.45
CA ALA A 246 1.41 -19.53 -16.40
C ALA A 246 1.44 -21.04 -16.57
N LEU A 247 0.58 -21.74 -15.83
CA LEU A 247 0.32 -23.17 -15.96
C LEU A 247 -1.17 -23.46 -15.92
N THR A 248 -1.59 -24.56 -16.54
CA THR A 248 -2.92 -25.12 -16.28
C THR A 248 -2.83 -26.17 -15.17
N ILE A 249 -3.49 -25.91 -14.04
CA ILE A 249 -3.50 -26.78 -12.85
C ILE A 249 -4.96 -27.09 -12.52
N ASN A 250 -5.32 -28.38 -12.49
CA ASN A 250 -6.70 -28.83 -12.20
C ASN A 250 -7.77 -28.17 -13.09
N GLY A 251 -7.47 -27.97 -14.38
CA GLY A 251 -8.38 -27.35 -15.35
C GLY A 251 -8.52 -25.83 -15.22
N LYS A 252 -7.75 -25.18 -14.34
CA LYS A 252 -7.70 -23.72 -14.20
C LYS A 252 -6.32 -23.19 -14.55
N THR A 253 -6.26 -22.07 -15.26
CA THR A 253 -4.99 -21.38 -15.52
C THR A 253 -4.57 -20.61 -14.27
N VAL A 254 -3.41 -20.97 -13.73
CA VAL A 254 -2.72 -20.24 -12.67
C VAL A 254 -1.67 -19.37 -13.34
N THR A 255 -1.79 -18.06 -13.16
CA THR A 255 -0.86 -17.07 -13.73
C THR A 255 -0.08 -16.38 -12.64
N LEU A 256 1.21 -16.13 -12.88
CA LEU A 256 2.02 -15.30 -12.01
C LEU A 256 1.39 -13.91 -11.89
N PRO A 257 1.11 -13.41 -10.68
CA PRO A 257 0.54 -12.09 -10.50
C PRO A 257 1.50 -11.02 -11.05
N LYS A 258 0.95 -9.99 -11.71
CA LYS A 258 1.72 -8.82 -12.17
C LYS A 258 2.17 -7.92 -11.03
N THR A 259 1.60 -8.11 -9.84
CA THR A 259 1.91 -7.30 -8.67
C THR A 259 3.34 -7.58 -8.20
N ASP A 260 4.13 -6.53 -8.02
CA ASP A 260 5.47 -6.64 -7.48
C ASP A 260 5.42 -6.87 -5.97
N LEU A 261 5.97 -8.00 -5.53
CA LEU A 261 6.05 -8.36 -4.12
C LEU A 261 6.79 -7.29 -3.31
N ALA A 262 7.83 -6.67 -3.88
CA ALA A 262 8.57 -5.61 -3.20
C ALA A 262 7.68 -4.38 -2.92
N GLN A 263 6.79 -4.04 -3.85
CA GLN A 263 5.82 -2.94 -3.63
C GLN A 263 4.79 -3.28 -2.56
N ILE A 264 4.32 -4.53 -2.50
CA ILE A 264 3.43 -4.99 -1.42
C ILE A 264 4.13 -4.82 -0.07
N GLU A 265 5.39 -5.24 0.05
CA GLU A 265 6.16 -5.13 1.29
C GLU A 265 6.44 -3.69 1.72
N VAL A 266 6.74 -2.80 0.76
CA VAL A 266 6.89 -1.36 1.02
C VAL A 266 5.60 -0.77 1.56
N ARG A 267 4.44 -1.11 0.98
CA ARG A 267 3.14 -0.65 1.46
C ARG A 267 2.82 -1.18 2.85
N ILE A 268 3.06 -2.47 3.13
CA ILE A 268 2.89 -3.05 4.46
C ILE A 268 3.74 -2.30 5.49
N ARG A 269 5.00 -1.98 5.16
CA ARG A 269 5.88 -1.24 6.05
C ARG A 269 5.36 0.17 6.33
N SER A 270 4.97 0.90 5.28
CA SER A 270 4.41 2.24 5.41
C SER A 270 3.15 2.27 6.29
N PHE A 271 2.23 1.31 6.15
CA PHE A 271 1.06 1.23 7.02
C PHE A 271 1.40 0.81 8.45
N LYS A 272 2.42 -0.02 8.66
CA LYS A 272 2.92 -0.35 10.00
C LYS A 272 3.53 0.87 10.70
N GLU A 273 4.35 1.63 9.99
CA GLU A 273 4.92 2.90 10.49
C GLU A 273 3.79 3.87 10.85
N LYS A 274 2.83 4.09 9.95
CA LYS A 274 1.64 4.91 10.22
C LYS A 274 0.88 4.42 11.45
N LEU A 275 0.72 3.10 11.62
CA LEU A 275 0.01 2.54 12.77
C LEU A 275 0.77 2.77 14.08
N GLU A 276 2.10 2.67 14.08
CA GLU A 276 2.92 3.00 15.25
C GLU A 276 2.83 4.50 15.58
N ASP A 277 2.90 5.39 14.59
CA ASP A 277 2.74 6.82 14.80
C ASP A 277 1.38 7.13 15.46
N LEU A 278 0.28 6.57 14.91
CA LEU A 278 -1.06 6.75 15.45
C LEU A 278 -1.23 6.21 16.88
N LYS A 279 -0.50 5.15 17.26
CA LYS A 279 -0.51 4.63 18.65
C LYS A 279 0.18 5.58 19.63
N THR A 280 1.17 6.35 19.19
CA THR A 280 1.84 7.34 20.04
C THR A 280 1.00 8.60 20.24
N MET A 281 0.08 8.89 19.31
CA MET A 281 -0.83 10.02 19.39
C MET A 281 -1.96 9.76 20.40
N ARG A 282 -2.16 10.70 21.32
CA ARG A 282 -3.29 10.69 22.27
C ARG A 282 -4.59 11.13 21.61
N GLY A 283 -4.52 11.78 20.44
CA GLY A 283 -5.67 12.37 19.76
C GLY A 283 -6.19 13.58 20.54
N SER A 284 -5.29 14.49 20.92
CA SER A 284 -5.62 15.66 21.75
C SER A 284 -5.31 16.98 21.05
N LEU A 285 -5.96 18.06 21.48
CA LEU A 285 -5.70 19.40 20.93
C LEU A 285 -4.25 19.87 21.18
N HIS A 286 -3.58 19.34 22.20
CA HIS A 286 -2.20 19.71 22.53
C HIS A 286 -1.20 19.25 21.46
N GLU A 287 -1.55 18.23 20.68
CA GLU A 287 -0.74 17.68 19.60
C GLU A 287 -0.92 18.44 18.28
N LEU A 288 -1.89 19.36 18.22
CA LEU A 288 -2.10 20.20 17.05
C LEU A 288 -1.30 21.50 17.19
N GLU A 289 -0.50 21.81 16.19
CA GLU A 289 0.13 23.12 16.06
C GLU A 289 -0.82 24.07 15.31
N LEU A 290 -0.99 25.28 15.86
CA LEU A 290 -1.66 26.35 15.13
C LEU A 290 -0.64 26.90 14.13
N THR A 291 -0.71 26.49 12.88
CA THR A 291 0.00 27.19 11.81
C THR A 291 -0.68 28.53 11.58
N SER A 292 0.08 29.61 11.74
CA SER A 292 -0.31 30.95 11.33
C SER A 292 -0.37 30.97 9.80
N ASN A 293 -1.54 31.27 9.25
CA ASN A 293 -1.64 31.71 7.86
C ASN A 293 -1.24 33.18 7.75
#